data_AF-A0A1I0P1M3-F1
#
_entry.id   AF-A0A1I0P1M3-F1
#
_cell.length_a   1.000
_cell.length_b   1.000
_cell.length_c   1.000
_cell.angle_alpha   90.00
_cell.angle_beta   90.00
_cell.angle_gamma   90.00
#
_symmetry.space_group_name_H-M   'P 1'
#
loop_
_entity.id
_entity.type
_entity.pdbx_description
1 polymer ?
#
loop_
_entity_poly.entity_id
_entity_poly.type
_entity_poly.pdbx_seq_one_letter_code
_entity_poly.pdbx_strand_id
1 'polypeptide(L)'
;MREQPPRGQVSLPAVEAAVGVLFVVAVAAAFAFGSPAGGVPRDAQLDAYASDAATVLANEPPQHGDSTRLAEVAASEDAFDREADALERRVDRILPDNLLFRVATPHGTVGYARPSTVPTGVATVPTGGGTVTVWVWYA
;
A
#
# COMPACT_ATOMS: atom_id res chain seq x y z
N MET A 1 40.66 -27.88 -52.53
CA MET A 1 40.16 -28.66 -51.37
C MET A 1 40.08 -27.68 -50.21
N ARG A 2 38.87 -27.28 -49.75
CA ARG A 2 38.71 -26.32 -48.66
C ARG A 2 38.49 -27.10 -47.37
N GLU A 3 39.44 -27.03 -46.44
CA GLU A 3 39.30 -27.62 -45.11
C GLU A 3 38.22 -26.85 -44.34
N GLN A 4 37.18 -27.55 -43.89
CA GLN A 4 36.21 -26.95 -42.97
C GLN A 4 36.85 -26.91 -41.58
N PRO A 5 36.84 -25.76 -40.88
CA PRO A 5 37.38 -25.69 -39.53
C PRO A 5 36.59 -26.64 -38.61
N PRO A 6 37.26 -27.30 -37.65
CA PRO A 6 36.60 -28.20 -36.72
C PRO A 6 35.54 -27.43 -35.94
N ARG A 7 34.27 -27.77 -36.19
CA ARG A 7 33.16 -27.26 -35.38
C ARG A 7 33.27 -27.97 -34.03
N GLY A 8 33.75 -27.28 -32.99
CA GLY A 8 33.78 -27.80 -31.63
C GLY A 8 32.36 -28.12 -31.18
N GLN A 9 31.99 -29.40 -31.19
CA GLN A 9 30.70 -29.85 -30.67
C GLN A 9 30.82 -29.92 -29.15
N VAL A 10 30.30 -28.90 -28.47
CA VAL A 10 30.12 -28.96 -27.02
C VAL A 10 29.05 -30.02 -26.74
N SER A 11 29.35 -30.94 -25.83
CA SER A 11 28.37 -31.96 -25.46
C SER A 11 27.16 -31.28 -24.80
N LEU A 12 25.96 -31.68 -25.21
CA LEU A 12 24.71 -31.15 -24.65
C LEU A 12 24.68 -31.19 -23.10
N PRO A 13 25.18 -32.25 -22.43
CA PRO A 13 25.27 -32.27 -20.97
C PRO A 13 26.17 -31.18 -20.37
N ALA A 14 27.25 -30.80 -21.07
CA ALA A 14 28.14 -29.74 -20.59
C ALA A 14 27.46 -28.36 -20.68
N VAL A 15 26.64 -28.13 -21.70
CA VAL A 15 25.83 -26.92 -21.82
C VAL A 15 24.79 -26.86 -20.71
N GLU A 16 24.08 -27.96 -20.46
CA GLU A 16 23.07 -28.04 -19.40
C GLU A 16 23.66 -27.80 -18.01
N ALA A 17 24.81 -28.43 -17.71
CA ALA A 17 25.52 -28.21 -16.46
C ALA A 17 25.96 -26.75 -16.30
N ALA A 18 26.49 -26.12 -17.37
CA ALA A 18 26.88 -24.72 -17.34
C ALA A 18 25.67 -23.79 -17.07
N VAL A 19 24.53 -24.06 -17.71
CA VAL A 19 23.28 -23.31 -17.49
C VAL A 19 22.79 -23.50 -16.05
N GLY A 20 22.80 -24.73 -15.53
CA GLY A 20 22.40 -25.01 -14.15
C GLY A 20 23.29 -24.28 -13.13
N VAL A 21 24.61 -24.30 -13.32
CA VAL A 21 25.55 -23.58 -12.47
C VAL A 21 25.31 -22.07 -12.55
N LEU A 22 25.15 -21.50 -13.74
CA LEU A 22 24.85 -20.08 -13.92
C LEU A 22 23.53 -19.69 -13.23
N PHE A 23 22.50 -20.54 -13.32
CA PHE A 23 21.22 -20.31 -12.66
C PHE A 23 21.36 -20.30 -11.13
N VAL A 24 22.04 -21.30 -10.56
CA VAL A 24 22.29 -21.37 -9.11
C VAL A 24 23.08 -20.16 -8.63
N VAL A 25 24.13 -19.76 -9.37
CA VAL A 25 24.92 -18.55 -9.05
C VAL A 25 24.07 -17.29 -9.13
N ALA A 26 23.20 -17.15 -10.15
CA ALA A 26 22.32 -16.00 -10.27
C ALA A 26 21.32 -15.91 -9.11
N VAL A 27 20.73 -17.03 -8.70
CA VAL A 27 19.84 -17.09 -7.54
C VAL A 27 20.60 -16.76 -6.25
N ALA A 28 21.77 -17.37 -6.04
CA ALA A 28 22.61 -17.08 -4.88
C ALA A 28 23.03 -15.60 -4.84
N ALA A 29 23.37 -15.01 -5.98
CA ALA A 29 23.68 -13.58 -6.10
C ALA A 29 22.48 -12.70 -5.77
N ALA A 30 21.26 -13.07 -6.20
CA ALA A 30 20.05 -12.34 -5.85
C ALA A 30 19.79 -12.31 -4.33
N PHE A 31 20.08 -13.40 -3.62
CA PHE A 31 20.01 -13.43 -2.15
C PHE A 31 21.18 -12.72 -1.47
N ALA A 32 22.41 -12.89 -1.99
CA ALA A 32 23.62 -12.34 -1.39
C ALA A 32 23.74 -10.81 -1.56
N PHE A 33 23.31 -10.29 -2.71
CA PHE A 33 23.40 -8.86 -3.03
C PHE A 33 22.05 -8.14 -2.95
N GLY A 34 20.93 -8.88 -2.90
CA GLY A 34 19.59 -8.30 -2.94
C GLY A 34 19.19 -7.80 -4.33
N SER A 35 17.92 -7.39 -4.47
CA SER A 35 17.42 -6.65 -5.63
C SER A 35 17.84 -5.18 -5.56
N PRO A 36 18.18 -4.49 -6.67
CA PRO A 36 18.35 -3.03 -6.70
C PRO A 36 17.08 -2.25 -6.29
N ALA A 37 15.94 -2.92 -6.14
CA ALA A 37 14.78 -2.38 -5.42
C ALA A 37 14.80 -2.89 -3.97
N GLY A 38 15.57 -2.20 -3.13
CA GLY A 38 15.51 -2.40 -1.69
C GLY A 38 14.14 -1.98 -1.15
N GLY A 39 13.28 -2.95 -0.86
CA GLY A 39 11.99 -2.75 -0.18
C GLY A 39 10.93 -1.99 -0.98
N VAL A 40 9.68 -2.05 -0.51
CA VAL A 40 8.63 -1.12 -0.94
C VAL A 40 9.06 0.28 -0.49
N PRO A 41 9.11 1.31 -1.37
CA PRO A 41 9.36 2.68 -0.95
C PRO A 41 8.43 3.05 0.21
N ARG A 42 8.93 3.75 1.24
CA ARG A 42 8.13 4.07 2.44
C ARG A 42 6.78 4.71 2.08
N ASP A 43 6.76 5.53 1.05
CA ASP A 43 5.57 6.22 0.55
C ASP A 43 4.55 5.23 0.01
N ALA A 44 4.99 4.24 -0.78
CA ALA A 44 4.13 3.18 -1.31
C ALA A 44 3.58 2.27 -0.19
N GLN A 45 4.32 2.10 0.91
CA GLN A 45 3.82 1.38 2.08
C GLN A 45 2.76 2.20 2.84
N LEU A 46 2.98 3.52 3.00
CA LEU A 46 2.00 4.40 3.62
C LEU A 46 0.73 4.50 2.78
N ASP A 47 0.84 4.54 1.45
CA ASP A 47 -0.32 4.49 0.54
C ASP A 47 -1.10 3.18 0.71
N ALA A 48 -0.41 2.06 0.89
CA ALA A 48 -1.06 0.78 1.18
C ALA A 48 -1.84 0.83 2.51
N TYR A 49 -1.23 1.34 3.59
CA TYR A 49 -1.95 1.53 4.86
C TYR A 49 -3.16 2.45 4.72
N ALA A 50 -3.03 3.56 3.98
CA ALA A 50 -4.14 4.47 3.72
C ALA A 50 -5.28 3.77 2.99
N SER A 51 -4.94 2.99 1.95
CA SER A 51 -5.89 2.28 1.11
C SER A 51 -6.59 1.15 1.86
N ASP A 52 -5.87 0.40 2.69
CA ASP A 52 -6.42 -0.68 3.50
C ASP A 52 -7.40 -0.12 4.53
N ALA A 53 -7.01 0.95 5.24
CA ALA A 53 -7.89 1.62 6.18
C ALA A 53 -9.16 2.15 5.49
N ALA A 54 -9.00 2.81 4.35
CA ALA A 54 -10.12 3.34 3.58
C ALA A 54 -11.04 2.22 3.06
N THR A 55 -10.47 1.08 2.64
CA THR A 55 -11.21 -0.09 2.17
C THR A 55 -12.00 -0.73 3.30
N VAL A 56 -11.42 -0.88 4.50
CA VAL A 56 -12.13 -1.40 5.67
C VAL A 56 -13.32 -0.50 5.99
N LEU A 57 -13.12 0.83 6.06
CA LEU A 57 -14.20 1.77 6.36
C LEU A 57 -15.26 1.83 5.25
N ALA A 58 -14.87 1.67 3.99
CA ALA A 58 -15.78 1.65 2.85
C ALA A 58 -16.65 0.39 2.78
N ASN A 59 -16.26 -0.70 3.45
CA ASN A 59 -17.02 -1.94 3.49
C ASN A 59 -17.69 -2.20 4.85
N GLU A 60 -17.42 -1.37 5.85
CA GLU A 60 -18.01 -1.51 7.17
C GLU A 60 -19.45 -0.97 7.17
N PRO A 61 -20.42 -1.70 7.75
CA PRO A 61 -21.77 -1.19 7.89
C PRO A 61 -21.77 0.12 8.69
N PRO A 62 -22.69 1.05 8.38
CA PRO A 62 -22.85 2.26 9.17
C PRO A 62 -23.35 1.96 10.59
N GLN A 63 -23.26 2.95 11.48
CA GLN A 63 -23.79 2.82 12.83
C GLN A 63 -25.26 3.20 12.94
N HIS A 64 -25.72 4.22 12.20
CA HIS A 64 -27.07 4.75 12.34
C HIS A 64 -27.83 4.83 11.01
N GLY A 65 -27.16 5.09 9.89
CA GLY A 65 -27.78 5.12 8.55
C GLY A 65 -26.75 5.12 7.41
N ASP A 66 -27.20 4.90 6.17
CA ASP A 66 -26.42 4.76 4.91
C ASP A 66 -25.99 3.34 4.52
N SER A 67 -25.18 3.25 3.46
CA SER A 67 -24.66 1.99 2.93
C SER A 67 -23.35 1.57 3.59
N THR A 68 -22.54 2.52 4.05
CA THR A 68 -21.20 2.29 4.62
C THR A 68 -20.84 3.36 5.64
N ARG A 69 -19.91 3.05 6.55
CA ARG A 69 -19.42 4.02 7.54
C ARG A 69 -18.80 5.27 6.90
N LEU A 70 -18.14 5.16 5.74
CA LEU A 70 -17.64 6.33 5.01
C LEU A 70 -18.76 7.17 4.38
N ALA A 71 -19.84 6.53 3.92
CA ALA A 71 -20.98 7.25 3.37
C ALA A 71 -21.70 8.05 4.46
N GLU A 72 -21.85 7.48 5.66
CA GLU A 72 -22.50 8.12 6.81
C GLU A 72 -21.77 9.40 7.25
N VAL A 73 -20.45 9.35 7.43
CA VAL A 73 -19.65 10.52 7.86
C VAL A 73 -19.51 11.59 6.77
N ALA A 74 -19.84 11.26 5.53
CA ALA A 74 -19.84 12.16 4.40
C ALA A 74 -21.24 12.70 4.06
N ALA A 75 -22.30 12.20 4.69
CA ALA A 75 -23.68 12.52 4.31
C ALA A 75 -24.12 13.92 4.74
N SER A 76 -23.72 14.36 5.94
CA SER A 76 -24.05 15.69 6.48
C SER A 76 -23.12 16.09 7.64
N GLU A 77 -23.17 17.37 8.01
CA GLU A 77 -22.47 17.92 9.18
C GLU A 77 -22.95 17.28 10.50
N ASP A 78 -24.27 17.16 10.70
CA ASP A 78 -24.83 16.50 11.88
C ASP A 78 -24.44 15.01 12.00
N ALA A 79 -24.30 14.31 10.87
CA ALA A 79 -23.85 12.92 10.83
C ALA A 79 -22.36 12.83 11.16
N PHE A 80 -21.55 13.73 10.58
CA PHE A 80 -20.12 13.82 10.88
C PHE A 80 -19.88 14.08 12.37
N ASP A 81 -20.53 15.08 12.96
CA ASP A 81 -20.34 15.45 14.37
C ASP A 81 -20.71 14.31 15.33
N ARG A 82 -21.75 13.52 14.99
CA ARG A 82 -22.15 12.35 15.77
C ARG A 82 -21.14 11.21 15.69
N GLU A 83 -20.58 10.98 14.50
CA GLU A 83 -19.74 9.82 14.22
C GLU A 83 -18.24 10.07 14.35
N ALA A 84 -17.79 11.32 14.44
CA ALA A 84 -16.37 11.71 14.43
C ALA A 84 -15.53 10.94 15.46
N ASP A 85 -15.99 10.89 16.70
CA ASP A 85 -15.35 10.16 17.81
C ASP A 85 -15.26 8.65 17.55
N ALA A 86 -16.31 8.08 16.95
CA ALA A 86 -16.35 6.65 16.65
C ALA A 86 -15.46 6.31 15.45
N LEU A 87 -15.42 7.19 14.45
CA LEU A 87 -14.50 7.12 13.31
C LEU A 87 -13.04 7.17 13.80
N GLU A 88 -12.70 8.10 14.69
CA GLU A 88 -11.35 8.23 15.24
C GLU A 88 -10.88 6.93 15.90
N ARG A 89 -11.67 6.42 16.85
CA ARG A 89 -11.38 5.15 17.54
C ARG A 89 -11.30 3.97 16.60
N ARG A 90 -12.05 4.00 15.49
CA ARG A 90 -12.03 2.92 14.52
C ARG A 90 -10.75 2.93 13.71
N VAL A 91 -10.34 4.11 13.24
CA VAL A 91 -9.09 4.29 12.49
C VAL A 91 -7.88 3.96 13.35
N ASP A 92 -7.88 4.38 14.61
CA ASP A 92 -6.84 4.06 15.60
C ASP A 92 -6.68 2.55 15.82
N ARG A 93 -7.77 1.78 15.70
CA ARG A 93 -7.74 0.31 15.87
C ARG A 93 -7.29 -0.46 14.61
N ILE A 94 -7.52 0.08 13.42
CA ILE A 94 -7.15 -0.59 12.16
C ILE A 94 -5.72 -0.28 11.73
N LEU A 95 -5.22 0.89 12.12
CA LEU A 95 -3.85 1.28 11.82
C LEU A 95 -2.89 0.73 12.88
N PRO A 96 -1.65 0.38 12.49
CA PRO A 96 -0.57 0.15 13.43
C PRO A 96 -0.30 1.35 14.36
N ASP A 97 0.04 1.08 15.63
CA ASP A 97 0.28 2.08 16.69
C ASP A 97 1.36 3.13 16.36
N ASN A 98 2.25 2.84 15.40
CA ASN A 98 3.31 3.75 14.98
C ASN A 98 2.90 4.73 13.87
N LEU A 99 1.62 4.73 13.48
CA LEU A 99 1.08 5.63 12.47
C LEU A 99 0.15 6.67 13.10
N LEU A 100 0.30 7.90 12.62
CA LEU A 100 -0.66 8.98 12.79
C LEU A 100 -1.51 9.09 11.53
N PHE A 101 -2.74 9.58 11.68
CA PHE A 101 -3.67 9.70 10.58
C PHE A 101 -4.43 11.02 10.59
N ARG A 102 -5.00 11.35 9.42
CA ARG A 102 -6.05 12.35 9.27
C ARG A 102 -7.10 11.82 8.29
N VAL A 103 -8.36 11.94 8.66
CA VAL A 103 -9.49 11.73 7.75
C VAL A 103 -10.14 13.08 7.48
N ALA A 104 -10.31 13.46 6.22
CA ALA A 104 -11.13 14.61 5.84
C ALA A 104 -12.37 14.15 5.09
N THR A 105 -13.50 14.74 5.45
CA THR A 105 -14.78 14.63 4.77
C THR A 105 -15.17 16.01 4.25
N PRO A 106 -16.27 16.14 3.48
CA PRO A 106 -16.82 17.44 3.10
C PRO A 106 -17.23 18.32 4.30
N HIS A 107 -17.47 17.70 5.46
CA HIS A 107 -18.08 18.35 6.63
C HIS A 107 -17.11 18.55 7.80
N GLY A 108 -15.96 17.89 7.80
CA GLY A 108 -14.98 18.07 8.85
C GLY A 108 -13.76 17.17 8.73
N THR A 109 -12.90 17.19 9.74
CA THR A 109 -11.72 16.34 9.79
C THR A 109 -11.53 15.67 11.14
N VAL A 110 -11.05 14.43 11.14
CA VAL A 110 -10.75 13.63 12.33
C VAL A 110 -9.26 13.26 12.35
N GLY A 111 -8.68 13.19 13.55
CA GLY A 111 -7.28 12.83 13.77
C GLY A 111 -6.35 14.04 13.82
N TYR A 112 -5.09 13.83 13.46
CA TYR A 112 -4.01 14.78 13.71
C TYR A 112 -3.87 15.84 12.61
N ALA A 113 -3.29 16.99 12.96
CA ALA A 113 -2.91 17.99 11.97
C ALA A 113 -1.83 17.42 11.02
N ARG A 114 -2.08 17.50 9.72
CA ARG A 114 -1.20 16.93 8.70
C ARG A 114 0.17 17.66 8.71
N PRO A 115 1.30 16.94 8.83
CA PRO A 115 2.62 17.53 8.70
C PRO A 115 2.88 17.99 7.25
N SER A 116 3.67 19.04 7.07
CA SER A 116 4.01 19.56 5.73
C SER A 116 5.29 18.97 5.15
N THR A 117 6.11 18.30 5.97
CA THR A 117 7.49 17.90 5.61
C THR A 117 7.76 16.41 5.72
N VAL A 118 6.78 15.60 6.14
CA VAL A 118 6.94 14.16 6.37
C VAL A 118 6.27 13.39 5.24
N PRO A 119 6.89 12.31 4.73
CA PRO A 119 6.23 11.46 3.75
C PRO A 119 4.90 10.93 4.29
N THR A 120 3.87 11.04 3.46
CA THR A 120 2.49 10.79 3.85
C THR A 120 1.85 9.94 2.75
N GLY A 121 1.24 8.83 3.13
CA GLY A 121 0.40 8.04 2.24
C GLY A 121 -1.01 8.61 2.17
N VAL A 122 -1.68 8.44 1.03
CA VAL A 122 -3.02 8.99 0.80
C VAL A 122 -3.94 8.00 0.10
N ALA A 123 -5.18 7.91 0.59
CA ALA A 123 -6.26 7.22 -0.09
C ALA A 123 -7.47 8.14 -0.19
N THR A 124 -8.14 8.13 -1.34
CA THR A 124 -9.33 8.94 -1.59
C THR A 124 -10.46 8.03 -2.05
N VAL A 125 -11.57 8.06 -1.33
CA VAL A 125 -12.74 7.21 -1.59
C VAL A 125 -13.94 8.10 -1.91
N PRO A 126 -14.54 7.97 -3.11
CA PRO A 126 -15.81 8.61 -3.40
C PRO A 126 -16.93 7.88 -2.66
N THR A 127 -17.83 8.65 -2.04
CA THR A 127 -19.03 8.15 -1.37
C THR A 127 -20.28 8.82 -1.95
N GLY A 128 -21.47 8.36 -1.57
CA GLY A 128 -22.72 9.01 -1.95
C GLY A 128 -22.85 10.45 -1.42
N GLY A 129 -22.25 10.76 -0.27
CA GLY A 129 -22.28 12.09 0.36
C GLY A 129 -21.12 13.02 -0.02
N GLY A 130 -20.09 12.49 -0.69
CA GLY A 130 -18.93 13.24 -1.14
C GLY A 130 -17.63 12.46 -1.01
N THR A 131 -16.50 13.14 -1.14
CA THR A 131 -15.19 12.50 -1.12
C THR A 131 -14.63 12.45 0.29
N VAL A 132 -14.16 11.28 0.70
CA VAL A 132 -13.39 11.10 1.94
C VAL A 132 -11.93 10.86 1.59
N THR A 133 -11.02 11.60 2.21
CA THR A 133 -9.58 11.44 2.04
C THR A 133 -8.93 11.02 3.36
N VAL A 134 -8.15 9.95 3.32
CA VAL A 134 -7.38 9.42 4.44
C VAL A 134 -5.90 9.67 4.17
N TRP A 135 -5.23 10.34 5.11
CA TRP A 135 -3.77 10.49 5.13
C TRP A 135 -3.19 9.71 6.30
N VAL A 136 -2.03 9.09 6.09
CA VAL A 136 -1.26 8.38 7.12
C VAL A 136 0.22 8.68 7.02
N TRP A 137 0.87 8.82 8.17
CA TRP A 137 2.31 9.05 8.28
C TRP A 137 2.83 8.43 9.57
N TYR A 138 4.14 8.22 9.67
CA TYR A 138 4.76 7.72 10.90
C TYR A 138 4.74 8.79 12.00
N ALA A 139 4.55 8.36 13.25
CA ALA A 139 4.62 9.20 14.45
C ALA A 139 6.02 9.81 14.70
#